data_AF-A0A1I5PRZ2-F1
#
_entry.id   AF-A0A1I5PRZ2-F1
#
_cell.length_a   1.000
_cell.length_b   1.000
_cell.length_c   1.000
_cell.angle_alpha   90.00
_cell.angle_beta   90.00
_cell.angle_gamma   90.00
#
_symmetry.space_group_name_H-M   'P 1'
#
loop_
_entity.id
_entity.type
_entity.pdbx_description
1 polymer ?
#
loop_
_entity_poly.entity_id
_entity_poly.type
_entity_poly.pdbx_seq_one_letter_code
_entity_poly.pdbx_strand_id
1 'polypeptide(L)'
;MELLSNVLSDGADLAHLAAELDIPTIAGLQHQGDVSVIPAAMAEDDFRRPVSPVPAAGVAVVRGEAGGHTHLLLAAGDVRYDARDGAAGDIALGSLVVGEGATAWLDHPEHGNTGIAPGRYVLRRKREAAPRVLDPGTRRRRERARKQARKEAARAQALREQAEREQAELERAWDGAAVRFVED
;
A
#
# COMPACT_ATOMS: atom_id res chain seq x y z
N MET A 1 24.52 41.09 12.12
CA MET A 1 23.90 39.95 11.40
C MET A 1 23.14 39.16 12.46
N GLU A 2 21.99 39.68 12.86
CA GLU A 2 21.16 39.06 13.90
C GLU A 2 20.41 37.87 13.29
N LEU A 3 20.61 36.70 13.89
CA LEU A 3 19.84 35.49 13.63
C LEU A 3 18.44 35.71 14.19
N LEU A 4 17.47 35.92 13.30
CA LEU A 4 16.07 36.03 13.69
C LEU A 4 15.50 34.64 14.02
N SER A 5 14.89 34.61 15.21
CA SER A 5 13.83 33.73 15.69
C SER A 5 14.12 32.24 15.85
N ASN A 6 14.56 31.88 17.06
CA ASN A 6 14.06 30.68 17.73
C ASN A 6 12.53 30.85 17.91
N VAL A 7 11.74 30.18 17.08
CA VAL A 7 10.31 29.99 17.37
C VAL A 7 10.22 28.97 18.50
N LEU A 8 10.16 29.46 19.74
CA LEU A 8 9.69 28.68 20.87
C LEU A 8 8.16 28.65 20.76
N SER A 9 7.60 27.55 20.24
CA SER A 9 6.17 27.27 20.39
C SER A 9 5.89 27.05 21.88
N ASP A 10 4.86 27.69 22.42
CA ASP A 10 4.44 27.55 23.81
C ASP A 10 3.67 26.24 24.08
N GLY A 11 3.60 25.36 23.07
CA GLY A 11 2.89 24.10 23.12
C GLY A 11 1.39 24.23 22.92
N ALA A 12 0.80 25.44 22.96
CA ALA A 12 -0.61 25.66 22.67
C ALA A 12 -0.89 25.50 21.17
N ASP A 13 0.03 25.98 20.33
CA ASP A 13 -0.04 25.78 18.87
C ASP A 13 0.00 24.29 18.50
N LEU A 14 0.86 23.52 19.18
CA LEU A 14 0.96 22.07 19.00
C LEU A 14 -0.22 21.32 19.63
N ALA A 15 -0.83 21.83 20.70
CA ALA A 15 -2.00 21.23 21.31
C ALA A 15 -3.23 21.28 20.38
N HIS A 16 -3.41 22.38 19.65
CA HIS A 16 -4.39 22.45 18.56
C HIS A 16 -4.09 21.40 17.48
N LEU A 17 -2.84 21.29 17.00
CA LEU A 17 -2.47 20.28 16.00
C LEU A 17 -2.65 18.84 16.50
N ALA A 18 -2.40 18.58 17.79
CA ALA A 18 -2.62 17.28 18.41
C ALA A 18 -4.11 16.96 18.61
N ALA A 19 -4.96 17.97 18.83
CA ALA A 19 -6.40 17.81 18.99
C ALA A 19 -7.13 17.59 17.64
N GLU A 20 -6.54 17.99 16.52
CA GLU A 20 -7.13 17.87 15.17
C GLU A 20 -6.47 16.79 14.29
N LEU A 21 -5.49 16.04 14.80
CA LEU A 21 -4.87 14.96 14.02
C LEU A 21 -5.77 13.71 14.00
N ASP A 22 -6.67 13.66 13.03
CA ASP A 22 -7.42 12.44 12.73
C ASP A 22 -6.46 11.40 12.11
N ILE A 23 -6.10 10.38 12.90
CA ILE A 23 -5.26 9.29 12.42
C ILE A 23 -6.17 8.31 11.66
N PRO A 24 -5.96 8.12 10.34
CA PRO A 24 -6.82 7.25 9.56
C PRO A 24 -6.77 5.82 10.11
N THR A 25 -7.95 5.28 10.37
CA THR A 25 -8.13 3.89 10.83
C THR A 25 -8.50 3.03 9.63
N ILE A 26 -7.57 2.17 9.21
CA ILE A 26 -7.69 1.40 7.97
C ILE A 26 -8.14 -0.03 8.31
N ALA A 27 -9.16 -0.49 7.60
CA ALA A 27 -9.54 -1.89 7.55
C ALA A 27 -8.89 -2.57 6.34
N GLY A 28 -8.46 -3.81 6.50
CA GLY A 28 -7.89 -4.60 5.40
C GLY A 28 -6.37 -4.62 5.36
N LEU A 29 -5.81 -4.89 4.17
CA LEU A 29 -4.37 -4.98 3.94
C LEU A 29 -3.73 -3.59 3.95
N GLN A 30 -2.69 -3.42 4.76
CA GLN A 30 -1.92 -2.18 4.83
C GLN A 30 -0.45 -2.42 5.19
N HIS A 31 0.37 -1.40 4.97
CA HIS A 31 1.82 -1.45 5.17
C HIS A 31 2.33 -0.15 5.77
N GLN A 32 3.27 -0.24 6.69
CA GLN A 32 4.04 0.88 7.22
C GLN A 32 5.49 0.44 7.34
N GLY A 33 6.40 1.10 6.62
CA GLY A 33 7.82 0.75 6.58
C GLY A 33 8.05 -0.75 6.31
N ASP A 34 8.55 -1.42 7.34
CA ASP A 34 8.90 -2.85 7.33
C ASP A 34 7.79 -3.75 7.89
N VAL A 35 6.62 -3.22 8.24
CA VAL A 35 5.50 -3.98 8.80
C VAL A 35 4.34 -4.02 7.82
N SER A 36 3.79 -5.21 7.61
CA SER A 36 2.55 -5.45 6.90
C SER A 36 1.48 -5.91 7.87
N VAL A 37 0.30 -5.30 7.83
CA VAL A 37 -0.89 -5.74 8.56
C VAL A 37 -1.78 -6.45 7.55
N ILE A 38 -1.91 -7.76 7.69
CA ILE A 38 -2.58 -8.63 6.71
C ILE A 38 -3.83 -9.19 7.36
N PRO A 39 -5.03 -9.03 6.77
CA PRO A 39 -6.24 -9.69 7.26
C PRO A 39 -6.02 -11.20 7.41
N ALA A 40 -6.47 -11.78 8.51
CA ALA A 40 -6.25 -13.20 8.82
C ALA A 40 -6.80 -14.13 7.70
N ALA A 41 -7.88 -13.75 7.04
CA ALA A 41 -8.44 -14.48 5.89
C ALA A 41 -7.49 -14.58 4.67
N MET A 42 -6.46 -13.73 4.60
CA MET A 42 -5.42 -13.76 3.55
C MET A 42 -4.15 -14.51 3.99
N ALA A 43 -4.07 -14.92 5.26
CA ALA A 43 -2.89 -15.53 5.88
C ALA A 43 -3.31 -16.56 6.94
N GLU A 44 -4.31 -17.39 6.62
CA GLU A 44 -4.98 -18.26 7.59
C GLU A 44 -4.01 -19.21 8.32
N ASP A 45 -3.06 -19.78 7.58
CA ASP A 45 -2.04 -20.70 8.11
C ASP A 45 -1.14 -20.06 9.19
N ASP A 46 -1.00 -18.72 9.15
CA ASP A 46 -0.16 -18.01 10.10
C ASP A 46 -0.92 -17.49 11.32
N PHE A 47 -2.23 -17.33 11.19
CA PHE A 47 -3.04 -16.74 12.24
C PHE A 47 -3.23 -17.71 13.42
N ARG A 48 -2.85 -17.24 14.61
CA ARG A 48 -3.13 -17.90 15.87
C ARG A 48 -3.90 -16.94 16.76
N ARG A 49 -5.02 -17.36 17.33
CA ARG A 49 -5.87 -16.46 18.12
C ARG A 49 -5.07 -15.91 19.31
N PRO A 50 -4.78 -14.60 19.37
CA PRO A 50 -4.00 -14.05 20.47
C PRO A 50 -4.83 -13.93 21.74
N VAL A 51 -4.18 -14.05 22.89
CA VAL A 51 -4.80 -13.91 24.21
C VAL A 51 -4.22 -12.76 25.03
N SER A 52 -2.97 -12.36 24.78
CA SER A 52 -2.32 -11.32 25.57
C SER A 52 -2.83 -9.93 25.18
N PRO A 53 -3.28 -9.08 26.12
CA PRO A 53 -3.63 -7.71 25.83
C PRO A 53 -2.39 -6.89 25.45
N VAL A 54 -2.55 -5.93 24.55
CA VAL A 54 -1.51 -4.93 24.27
C VAL A 54 -1.40 -4.00 25.47
N PRO A 55 -0.24 -3.89 26.15
CA PRO A 55 -0.06 -3.00 27.29
C PRO A 55 -0.10 -1.53 26.85
N ALA A 56 -0.40 -0.62 27.79
CA ALA A 56 -0.44 0.82 27.53
C ALA A 56 0.91 1.38 27.00
N ALA A 57 2.02 0.76 27.37
CA ALA A 57 3.36 1.10 26.86
C ALA A 57 3.60 0.64 25.40
N GLY A 58 2.70 -0.16 24.83
CA GLY A 58 2.81 -0.75 23.51
C GLY A 58 3.70 -1.99 23.44
N VAL A 59 3.72 -2.61 22.26
CA VAL A 59 4.57 -3.77 21.93
C VAL A 59 5.46 -3.43 20.76
N ALA A 60 6.78 -3.57 20.91
CA ALA A 60 7.71 -3.45 19.80
C ALA A 60 7.59 -4.67 18.87
N VAL A 61 6.85 -4.54 17.76
CA VAL A 61 6.62 -5.63 16.80
C VAL A 61 7.80 -5.82 15.85
N VAL A 62 8.56 -4.76 15.61
CA VAL A 62 9.89 -4.81 15.01
C VAL A 62 10.82 -4.04 15.91
N ARG A 63 11.89 -4.69 16.39
CA ARG A 63 12.96 -4.02 17.11
C ARG A 63 14.00 -3.53 16.12
N GLY A 64 14.41 -2.28 16.28
CA GLY A 64 15.53 -1.71 15.56
C GLY A 64 16.83 -2.43 15.88
N GLU A 65 17.39 -3.16 14.93
CA GLU A 65 18.80 -3.61 14.97
C GLU A 65 19.57 -2.89 13.86
N ALA A 66 20.84 -2.54 14.11
CA ALA A 66 21.74 -1.88 13.16
C ALA A 66 21.18 -0.61 12.46
N GLY A 67 20.43 0.23 13.20
CA GLY A 67 19.90 1.50 12.69
C GLY A 67 18.46 1.45 12.18
N GLY A 68 17.79 0.28 12.21
CA GLY A 68 16.35 0.22 11.99
C GLY A 68 15.59 0.92 13.12
N HIS A 69 14.48 1.59 12.80
CA HIS A 69 13.62 2.20 13.80
C HIS A 69 12.55 1.21 14.28
N THR A 70 12.23 1.27 15.58
CA THR A 70 11.24 0.38 16.21
C THR A 70 9.85 0.70 15.70
N HIS A 71 9.11 -0.32 15.26
CA HIS A 71 7.67 -0.19 15.04
C HIS A 71 6.95 -0.58 16.32
N LEU A 72 6.17 0.35 16.87
CA LEU A 72 5.47 0.17 18.13
C LEU A 72 3.98 -0.04 17.87
N LEU A 73 3.45 -1.16 18.35
CA LEU A 73 2.02 -1.45 18.36
C LEU A 73 1.39 -0.86 19.62
N LEU A 74 0.47 0.09 19.45
CA LEU A 74 -0.31 0.74 20.50
C LEU A 74 -1.76 0.30 20.42
N ALA A 75 -2.52 0.52 21.50
CA ALA A 75 -3.90 0.08 21.61
C ALA A 75 -4.77 1.02 22.44
N ALA A 76 -6.04 1.14 22.04
CA ALA A 76 -7.14 1.64 22.86
C ALA A 76 -8.31 0.65 22.77
N GLY A 77 -8.79 0.15 23.91
CA GLY A 77 -9.86 -0.84 23.99
C GLY A 77 -9.36 -2.30 24.02
N ASP A 78 -10.22 -3.26 23.64
CA ASP A 78 -9.86 -4.68 23.56
C ASP A 78 -8.98 -4.95 22.33
N VAL A 79 -7.67 -4.85 22.53
CA VAL A 79 -6.66 -5.21 21.53
C VAL A 79 -5.75 -6.27 22.12
N ARG A 80 -5.63 -7.40 21.42
CA ARG A 80 -4.80 -8.52 21.83
C ARG A 80 -3.78 -8.88 20.77
N TYR A 81 -2.55 -9.10 21.19
CA TYR A 81 -1.43 -9.43 20.32
C TYR A 81 -0.53 -10.46 20.98
N ASP A 82 -0.24 -11.54 20.26
CA ASP A 82 0.79 -12.50 20.64
C ASP A 82 1.87 -12.50 19.55
N ALA A 83 3.11 -12.26 19.97
CA ALA A 83 4.28 -12.38 19.13
C ALA A 83 4.48 -13.83 18.71
N ARG A 84 5.06 -14.04 17.53
CA ARG A 84 5.47 -15.35 17.07
C ARG A 84 6.98 -15.49 17.23
N ASP A 85 7.40 -16.52 17.96
CA ASP A 85 8.80 -16.94 17.99
C ASP A 85 9.11 -17.69 16.69
N GLY A 86 9.46 -16.93 15.66
CA GLY A 86 9.80 -17.46 14.35
C GLY A 86 11.21 -18.08 14.31
N ALA A 87 11.37 -19.14 13.52
CA ALA A 87 12.70 -19.62 13.14
C ALA A 87 13.43 -18.58 12.26
N ALA A 88 14.75 -18.70 12.12
CA ALA A 88 15.52 -17.84 11.23
C ALA A 88 14.94 -17.86 9.80
N GLY A 89 14.35 -16.74 9.37
CA GLY A 89 13.72 -16.58 8.06
C GLY A 89 12.19 -16.54 8.06
N ASP A 90 11.53 -16.80 9.20
CA ASP A 90 10.11 -16.50 9.36
C ASP A 90 9.91 -14.98 9.33
N ILE A 91 8.90 -14.54 8.57
CA ILE A 91 8.52 -13.14 8.45
C ILE A 91 7.25 -12.83 9.24
N ALA A 92 6.55 -13.82 9.79
CA ALA A 92 5.41 -13.59 10.67
C ALA A 92 5.91 -13.06 12.02
N LEU A 93 5.45 -11.86 12.37
CA LEU A 93 5.78 -11.19 13.63
C LEU A 93 4.82 -11.62 14.74
N GLY A 94 3.55 -11.85 14.41
CA GLY A 94 2.54 -12.24 15.40
C GLY A 94 1.12 -12.09 14.87
N SER A 95 0.15 -12.43 15.73
CA SER A 95 -1.27 -12.32 15.43
C SER A 95 -1.92 -11.25 16.28
N LEU A 96 -2.78 -10.44 15.66
CA LEU A 96 -3.47 -9.31 16.27
C LEU A 96 -4.98 -9.50 16.15
N VAL A 97 -5.70 -9.19 17.23
CA VAL A 97 -7.15 -9.01 17.23
C VAL A 97 -7.46 -7.63 17.77
N VAL A 98 -8.22 -6.86 16.99
CA VAL A 98 -8.79 -5.58 17.38
C VAL A 98 -10.29 -5.81 17.57
N GLY A 99 -10.78 -5.62 18.79
CA GLY A 99 -12.19 -5.79 19.14
C GLY A 99 -13.08 -4.68 18.58
N GLU A 100 -14.39 -4.89 18.66
CA GLU A 100 -15.37 -3.85 18.27
C GLU A 100 -15.23 -2.60 19.14
N GLY A 101 -15.24 -1.43 18.50
CA GLY A 101 -15.02 -0.15 19.18
C GLY A 101 -13.60 0.08 19.71
N ALA A 102 -12.66 -0.84 19.43
CA ALA A 102 -11.24 -0.69 19.73
C ALA A 102 -10.45 -0.23 18.50
N THR A 103 -9.30 0.37 18.74
CA THR A 103 -8.34 0.76 17.69
C THR A 103 -6.94 0.36 18.11
N ALA A 104 -6.19 -0.23 17.20
CA ALA A 104 -4.74 -0.38 17.36
C ALA A 104 -4.01 0.61 16.45
N TRP A 105 -2.79 1.01 16.81
CA TRP A 105 -1.96 1.86 15.95
C TRP A 105 -0.59 1.24 15.77
N LEU A 106 -0.03 1.41 14.57
CA LEU A 106 1.40 1.26 14.36
C LEU A 106 2.03 2.66 14.37
N ASP A 107 2.86 2.91 15.37
CA ASP A 107 3.67 4.10 15.50
C ASP A 107 5.06 3.84 14.95
N HIS A 108 5.52 4.74 14.08
CA HIS A 108 6.89 4.77 13.60
C HIS A 108 7.34 6.23 13.39
N PRO A 109 8.50 6.65 13.94
CA PRO A 109 8.95 8.04 13.87
C PRO A 109 9.00 8.64 12.46
N GLU A 110 9.32 7.83 11.44
CA GLU A 110 9.41 8.30 10.04
C GLU A 110 8.06 8.34 9.31
N HIS A 111 7.04 7.63 9.81
CA HIS A 111 5.78 7.43 9.09
C HIS A 111 4.55 7.87 9.89
N GLY A 112 4.77 8.36 11.11
CA GLY A 112 3.70 8.72 12.04
C GLY A 112 2.90 7.51 12.49
N ASN A 113 1.63 7.74 12.82
CA ASN A 113 0.70 6.71 13.25
C ASN A 113 -0.20 6.27 12.10
N THR A 114 -0.48 4.97 12.04
CA THR A 114 -1.54 4.42 11.18
C THR A 114 -2.47 3.54 12.02
N GLY A 115 -3.77 3.83 11.98
CA GLY A 115 -4.78 3.10 12.72
C GLY A 115 -5.16 1.78 12.05
N ILE A 116 -5.49 0.79 12.87
CA ILE A 116 -5.95 -0.54 12.46
C ILE A 116 -7.37 -0.71 12.99
N ALA A 117 -8.32 -0.87 12.07
CA ALA A 117 -9.73 -1.06 12.38
C ALA A 117 -10.00 -2.42 13.08
N PRO A 118 -11.17 -2.58 13.74
CA PRO A 118 -11.62 -3.87 14.27
C PRO A 118 -11.45 -5.03 13.27
N GLY A 119 -10.97 -6.17 13.75
CA GLY A 119 -10.69 -7.32 12.89
C GLY A 119 -9.63 -8.27 13.43
N ARG A 120 -9.24 -9.22 12.57
CA ARG A 120 -8.20 -10.23 12.84
C ARG A 120 -7.10 -10.08 11.82
N TYR A 121 -5.85 -10.02 12.28
CA TYR A 121 -4.71 -9.72 11.43
C TYR A 121 -3.50 -10.58 11.78
N VAL A 122 -2.65 -10.81 10.78
CA VAL A 122 -1.28 -11.30 10.94
C VAL A 122 -0.36 -10.14 10.62
N LEU A 123 0.57 -9.86 11.53
CA LEU A 123 1.61 -8.88 11.31
C LEU A 123 2.81 -9.61 10.69
N ARG A 124 3.34 -9.08 9.59
CA ARG A 124 4.52 -9.64 8.92
C ARG A 124 5.60 -8.58 8.68
N ARG A 125 6.86 -8.99 8.76
CA ARG A 125 8.02 -8.21 8.35
C ARG A 125 8.12 -8.19 6.83
N LYS A 126 8.38 -7.02 6.25
CA LYS A 126 8.78 -6.87 4.87
C LYS A 126 10.22 -7.36 4.73
N ARG A 127 10.47 -8.13 3.67
CA ARG A 127 11.81 -8.57 3.31
C ARG A 127 12.06 -8.20 1.87
N GLU A 128 13.26 -7.72 1.57
CA GLU A 128 13.70 -7.60 0.19
C GLU A 128 13.76 -9.00 -0.43
N ALA A 129 12.95 -9.21 -1.48
CA ALA A 129 13.11 -10.40 -2.29
C ALA A 129 14.46 -10.28 -3.01
N ALA A 130 15.35 -11.25 -2.78
CA ALA A 130 16.51 -11.41 -3.66
C ALA A 130 15.98 -11.45 -5.10
N PRO A 131 16.64 -10.76 -6.06
CA PRO A 131 16.19 -10.76 -7.44
C PRO A 131 16.03 -12.21 -7.87
N ARG A 132 14.81 -12.57 -8.29
CA ARG A 132 14.53 -13.93 -8.75
C ARG A 132 15.52 -14.25 -9.85
N VAL A 133 16.46 -15.15 -9.57
CA VAL A 133 17.39 -15.66 -10.58
C VAL A 133 16.53 -16.50 -11.52
N LEU A 134 16.07 -15.87 -12.60
CA LEU A 134 15.41 -16.57 -13.68
C LEU A 134 16.48 -17.39 -14.38
N ASP A 135 16.19 -18.67 -14.65
CA ASP A 135 17.06 -19.42 -15.53
C ASP A 135 17.18 -18.68 -16.89
N PRO A 136 18.32 -18.78 -17.58
CA PRO A 136 18.53 -18.08 -18.85
C PRO A 136 17.46 -18.37 -19.91
N GLY A 137 16.84 -19.55 -19.89
CA GLY A 137 15.77 -19.94 -20.79
C GLY A 137 14.47 -19.18 -20.52
N THR A 138 14.04 -19.11 -19.25
CA THR A 138 12.87 -18.32 -18.86
C THR A 138 13.06 -16.84 -19.12
N ARG A 139 14.27 -16.30 -18.87
CA ARG A 139 14.59 -14.89 -19.20
C ARG A 139 14.40 -14.61 -20.69
N ARG A 140 15.01 -15.43 -21.57
CA ARG A 140 14.88 -15.28 -23.03
C ARG A 140 13.44 -15.42 -23.50
N ARG A 141 12.67 -16.36 -22.94
CA ARG A 141 11.25 -16.54 -23.28
C ARG A 141 10.42 -15.30 -22.93
N ARG A 142 10.63 -14.71 -21.76
CA ARG A 142 9.94 -13.48 -21.34
C ARG A 142 10.34 -12.27 -22.19
N GLU A 143 11.61 -12.12 -22.53
CA GLU A 143 12.08 -11.05 -23.42
C GLU A 143 11.46 -11.16 -24.81
N ARG A 144 11.40 -12.38 -25.38
CA ARG A 144 10.73 -12.64 -26.66
C ARG A 144 9.24 -12.32 -26.60
N ALA A 145 8.54 -12.77 -25.55
CA ALA A 145 7.13 -12.48 -25.34
C ALA A 145 6.86 -10.97 -25.22
N ARG A 146 7.69 -10.24 -24.47
CA ARG A 146 7.59 -8.77 -24.37
C ARG A 146 7.81 -8.08 -25.70
N LYS A 147 8.82 -8.51 -26.48
CA LYS A 147 9.10 -7.95 -27.80
C LYS A 147 7.94 -8.20 -28.77
N GLN A 148 7.36 -9.40 -28.73
CA GLN A 148 6.21 -9.77 -29.54
C GLN A 148 4.98 -8.96 -29.17
N ALA A 149 4.65 -8.85 -27.88
CA ALA A 149 3.52 -8.04 -27.39
C ALA A 149 3.66 -6.56 -27.77
N ARG A 150 4.86 -5.99 -27.70
CA ARG A 150 5.12 -4.61 -28.17
C ARG A 150 4.88 -4.46 -29.67
N LYS A 151 5.34 -5.43 -30.47
CA LYS A 151 5.13 -5.43 -31.93
C LYS A 151 3.65 -5.56 -32.27
N GLU A 152 2.91 -6.41 -31.58
CA GLU A 152 1.47 -6.60 -31.75
C GLU A 152 0.69 -5.35 -31.36
N ALA A 153 1.04 -4.71 -30.23
CA ALA A 153 0.44 -3.45 -29.81
C ALA A 153 0.68 -2.33 -30.84
N ALA A 154 1.90 -2.20 -31.36
CA ALA A 154 2.21 -1.20 -32.39
C ALA A 154 1.44 -1.46 -33.69
N ARG A 155 1.29 -2.72 -34.10
CA ARG A 155 0.50 -3.09 -35.28
C ARG A 155 -0.99 -2.81 -35.07
N ALA A 156 -1.53 -3.12 -33.90
CA ALA A 156 -2.92 -2.85 -33.56
C ALA A 156 -3.20 -1.34 -33.55
N GLN A 157 -2.28 -0.53 -33.02
CA GLN A 157 -2.37 0.92 -33.07
C GLN A 157 -2.39 1.43 -34.52
N ALA A 158 -1.45 0.98 -35.37
CA ALA A 158 -1.41 1.40 -36.77
C ALA A 158 -2.70 1.04 -37.54
N LEU A 159 -3.29 -0.13 -37.26
CA LEU A 159 -4.56 -0.53 -37.85
C LEU A 159 -5.72 0.36 -37.39
N ARG A 160 -5.74 0.78 -36.12
CA ARG A 160 -6.75 1.73 -35.61
C ARG A 160 -6.60 3.09 -36.28
N GLU A 161 -5.38 3.61 -36.35
CA GLU A 161 -5.10 4.88 -37.02
C GLU A 161 -5.47 4.85 -38.52
N GLN A 162 -5.26 3.72 -39.20
CA GLN A 162 -5.70 3.55 -40.58
C GLN A 162 -7.22 3.56 -40.70
N ALA A 163 -7.93 2.81 -39.85
CA ALA A 163 -9.39 2.77 -39.86
C ALA A 163 -10.00 4.14 -39.55
N GLU A 164 -9.43 4.90 -38.61
CA GLU A 164 -9.84 6.27 -38.30
C GLU A 164 -9.65 7.21 -39.50
N ARG A 165 -8.54 7.06 -40.25
CA ARG A 165 -8.32 7.84 -41.48
C ARG A 165 -9.32 7.50 -42.57
N GLU A 166 -9.58 6.21 -42.80
CA GLU A 166 -10.58 5.74 -43.78
C GLU A 166 -11.98 6.23 -43.40
N GLN A 167 -12.36 6.16 -42.12
CA GLN A 167 -13.63 6.68 -41.63
C GLN A 167 -13.75 8.20 -41.83
N ALA A 168 -12.70 8.97 -41.51
CA ALA A 168 -12.69 10.42 -41.71
C ALA A 168 -12.69 10.83 -43.20
N GLU A 169 -12.21 9.97 -44.09
CA GLU A 169 -12.32 10.16 -45.54
C GLU A 169 -13.74 9.88 -46.04
N LEU A 170 -14.38 8.80 -45.57
CA LEU A 170 -15.78 8.49 -45.86
C LEU A 170 -16.74 9.57 -45.36
N GLU A 171 -16.54 10.09 -44.15
CA GLU A 171 -17.33 11.20 -43.60
C GLU A 171 -17.18 12.47 -44.47
N ARG A 172 -15.96 12.81 -44.88
CA ARG A 172 -15.72 13.95 -45.80
C ARG A 172 -16.37 13.75 -47.17
N ALA A 173 -16.32 12.54 -47.72
CA ALA A 173 -16.96 12.22 -49.00
C ALA A 173 -18.50 12.30 -48.90
N TRP A 174 -19.07 11.88 -47.77
CA TRP A 174 -20.50 11.98 -47.49
C TRP A 174 -20.97 13.43 -47.33
N ASP A 175 -20.23 14.25 -46.58
CA ASP A 175 -20.53 15.67 -46.40
C ASP A 175 -20.43 16.46 -47.70
N GLY A 176 -19.48 16.11 -48.58
CA GLY A 176 -19.37 16.68 -49.92
C GLY A 176 -20.46 16.24 -50.90
N ALA A 177 -21.13 15.12 -50.63
CA ALA A 177 -22.21 14.55 -51.44
C ALA A 177 -23.61 14.97 -50.98
N ALA A 178 -23.73 15.75 -49.89
CA ALA A 178 -25.00 16.31 -49.44
C ALA A 178 -25.55 17.32 -50.47
N VAL A 179 -26.39 16.81 -51.37
CA VAL A 179 -27.12 17.55 -52.40
C VAL A 179 -27.93 18.67 -51.75
N ARG A 180 -27.66 19.92 -52.13
CA ARG A 180 -28.50 21.07 -51.77
C ARG A 180 -29.84 20.92 -52.51
N PHE A 181 -30.89 20.56 -51.79
CA PHE A 181 -32.25 20.77 -52.26
C PHE A 181 -32.49 22.28 -52.33
N VAL A 182 -32.68 22.79 -53.55
CA VAL A 182 -33.16 24.15 -53.79
C VAL A 182 -34.68 24.06 -53.77
N GLU A 183 -35.33 24.69 -52.78
CA GLU A 183 -36.78 24.88 -52.77
C GLU A 183 -37.14 26.02 -53.73
N ASP A 184 -38.07 25.74 -54.65
CA ASP A 184 -38.76 26.73 -55.51
C ASP A 184 -39.91 27.41 -54.75
#